data_AF-A0A535DVZ2-F1
#
_entry.id   AF-A0A535DVZ2-F1
#
_cell.length_a   1.000
_cell.length_b   1.000
_cell.length_c   1.000
_cell.angle_alpha   90.00
_cell.angle_beta   90.00
_cell.angle_gamma   90.00
#
_symmetry.space_group_name_H-M   'P 1'
#
loop_
_entity.id
_entity.type
_entity.pdbx_description
1 polymer ?
#
loop_
_entity_poly.entity_id
_entity_poly.type
_entity_poly.pdbx_seq_one_letter_code
_entity_poly.pdbx_strand_id
1 'polypeptide(L)'
;MRNLRGWVLALLLAVVIAAFAYLGQPRQDSPEHSSNSDAANGASAARLFADAMGHPTSQIEGTFAPPSSNGLMFVFTPTSPYSTDDANQTANWVRQGGVLVYASEQGDPELDRVFSVTRFGSLLQSRVQYANPALDGVTTVAGGNLAEPIDVAAEQVAVLRSSGGLPLAYIQKFGSGKVVVLADPLVLCNGYLEKADNGRMLADLVGLVDDGAPVAFDEYHHGLILNDFAPQAWVATPWGAAILWFLVAVFVGLLLRGRRFGPLIPRPAETVRADAEWAVAVGELLRRSGARALTLGMLAGASERAVAQRTGLPAQPRDRFWNALYSRAPELAAELAEAERALYGTADGDADMLNAAQRLHRIAYPPAPERRSRQ
;
A
#
# COMPACT_ATOMS: atom_id res chain seq x y z
N MET A 1 -19.68 -29.01 2.12
CA MET A 1 -20.28 -27.81 2.75
C MET A 1 -19.27 -26.87 3.46
N ARG A 2 -17.97 -26.85 3.11
CA ARG A 2 -16.94 -25.99 3.76
C ARG A 2 -16.57 -24.72 2.97
N ASN A 3 -17.02 -24.56 1.72
CA ASN A 3 -16.61 -23.45 0.85
C ASN A 3 -17.54 -22.22 0.92
N LEU A 4 -18.73 -22.34 1.50
CA LEU A 4 -19.67 -21.22 1.66
C LEU A 4 -19.20 -20.20 2.71
N ARG A 5 -18.44 -20.64 3.72
CA ARG A 5 -18.03 -19.81 4.86
C ARG A 5 -16.99 -18.74 4.50
N GLY A 6 -16.16 -18.97 3.48
CA GLY A 6 -15.12 -18.01 3.07
C GLY A 6 -15.69 -16.80 2.32
N TRP A 7 -16.65 -17.04 1.41
CA TRP A 7 -17.28 -15.98 0.61
C TRP A 7 -18.20 -15.09 1.44
N VAL A 8 -18.91 -15.66 2.42
CA VAL A 8 -19.73 -14.88 3.36
C VAL A 8 -18.86 -13.97 4.21
N LEU A 9 -17.69 -14.44 4.67
CA LEU A 9 -16.76 -13.62 5.45
C LEU A 9 -16.16 -12.47 4.62
N ALA A 10 -15.81 -12.74 3.36
CA ALA A 10 -15.29 -11.72 2.44
C ALA A 10 -16.36 -10.68 2.08
N LEU A 11 -17.61 -11.09 1.90
CA LEU A 11 -18.73 -10.18 1.64
C LEU A 11 -19.05 -9.34 2.88
N LEU A 12 -19.05 -9.93 4.08
CA LEU A 12 -19.21 -9.19 5.33
C LEU A 12 -18.09 -8.17 5.53
N LEU A 13 -16.84 -8.55 5.26
CA LEU A 13 -15.71 -7.64 5.35
C LEU A 13 -15.81 -6.50 4.32
N ALA A 14 -16.19 -6.80 3.08
CA ALA A 14 -16.40 -5.78 2.05
C ALA A 14 -17.53 -4.80 2.43
N VAL A 15 -18.64 -5.29 2.99
CA VAL A 15 -19.75 -4.45 3.47
C VAL A 15 -19.32 -3.62 4.67
N VAL A 16 -18.56 -4.17 5.61
CA VAL A 16 -18.04 -3.40 6.75
C VAL A 16 -17.06 -2.33 6.31
N ILE A 17 -16.17 -2.61 5.36
CA ILE A 17 -15.25 -1.59 4.83
C ILE A 17 -16.01 -0.55 3.99
N ALA A 18 -16.99 -0.96 3.17
CA ALA A 18 -17.84 -0.03 2.43
C ALA A 18 -18.67 0.85 3.38
N ALA A 19 -19.17 0.30 4.48
CA ALA A 19 -19.86 1.05 5.53
C ALA A 19 -18.87 2.00 6.25
N PHE A 20 -17.66 1.56 6.58
CA PHE A 20 -16.63 2.43 7.15
C PHE A 20 -16.21 3.55 6.17
N ALA A 21 -16.14 3.27 4.87
CA ALA A 21 -15.84 4.26 3.84
C ALA A 21 -17.01 5.23 3.60
N TYR A 22 -18.26 4.77 3.71
CA TYR A 22 -19.45 5.60 3.56
C TYR A 22 -19.72 6.45 4.81
N LEU A 23 -19.60 5.87 6.01
CA LEU A 23 -19.72 6.60 7.28
C LEU A 23 -18.48 7.45 7.59
N GLY A 24 -17.33 7.10 7.00
CA GLY A 24 -16.07 7.82 7.11
C GLY A 24 -15.80 8.77 5.94
N GLN A 25 -16.79 9.06 5.07
CA GLN A 25 -16.68 10.23 4.20
C GLN A 25 -16.46 11.43 5.13
N PRO A 26 -15.28 12.09 5.08
CA PRO A 26 -15.10 13.30 5.83
C PRO A 26 -16.25 14.21 5.41
N ARG A 27 -16.99 14.75 6.38
CA ARG A 27 -17.82 15.92 6.08
C ARG A 27 -16.88 16.85 5.32
N GLN A 28 -17.24 17.18 4.08
CA GLN A 28 -16.52 18.20 3.32
C GLN A 28 -16.76 19.49 4.09
N ASP A 29 -15.89 19.72 5.06
CA ASP A 29 -15.98 20.73 6.10
C ASP A 29 -14.61 21.41 6.11
N SER A 30 -14.62 22.73 6.10
CA SER A 30 -13.44 23.59 6.09
C SER A 30 -13.66 24.66 7.14
N PRO A 31 -13.47 24.33 8.43
CA PRO A 31 -13.69 25.27 9.53
C PRO A 31 -12.78 26.50 9.46
N GLU A 32 -11.65 26.41 8.76
CA GLU A 32 -10.73 27.50 8.44
C GLU A 32 -11.10 28.27 7.16
N HIS A 33 -12.08 27.79 6.40
CA HIS A 33 -12.52 28.39 5.13
C HIS A 33 -11.43 28.47 4.05
N SER A 34 -10.63 27.42 3.93
CA SER A 34 -9.54 27.35 2.95
C SER A 34 -10.05 27.53 1.51
N SER A 35 -9.29 28.28 0.72
CA SER A 35 -9.49 28.43 -0.72
C SER A 35 -9.16 27.17 -1.53
N ASN A 36 -8.60 26.15 -0.88
CA ASN A 36 -8.37 24.80 -1.43
C ASN A 36 -9.55 23.83 -1.18
N SER A 37 -10.57 24.24 -0.44
CA SER A 37 -11.69 23.35 -0.09
C SER A 37 -12.96 23.64 -0.89
N ASP A 38 -13.54 22.59 -1.46
CA ASP A 38 -14.85 22.59 -2.12
C ASP A 38 -16.02 22.37 -1.15
N ALA A 39 -15.72 22.30 0.15
CA ALA A 39 -16.73 22.27 1.22
C ALA A 39 -17.70 23.45 1.12
N ALA A 40 -18.90 23.32 1.68
CA ALA A 40 -19.87 24.43 1.70
C ALA A 40 -19.36 25.66 2.49
N ASN A 41 -18.50 25.44 3.47
CA ASN A 41 -17.78 26.47 4.20
C ASN A 41 -16.33 26.66 3.73
N GLY A 42 -15.92 26.10 2.59
CA GLY A 42 -14.66 26.45 1.93
C GLY A 42 -14.79 27.72 1.08
N ALA A 43 -13.66 28.21 0.56
CA ALA A 43 -13.60 29.45 -0.25
C ALA A 43 -13.10 29.23 -1.70
N SER A 44 -13.05 27.99 -2.19
CA SER A 44 -12.57 27.70 -3.56
C SER A 44 -13.37 28.42 -4.64
N ALA A 45 -14.68 28.60 -4.46
CA ALA A 45 -15.53 29.35 -5.37
C ALA A 45 -15.19 30.84 -5.40
N ALA A 46 -14.78 31.44 -4.27
CA ALA A 46 -14.35 32.84 -4.25
C ALA A 46 -13.10 33.06 -5.10
N ARG A 47 -12.15 32.11 -5.05
CA ARG A 47 -10.96 32.10 -5.92
C ARG A 47 -11.33 31.95 -7.38
N LEU A 48 -12.17 30.97 -7.73
CA LEU A 48 -12.63 30.77 -9.11
C LEU A 48 -13.43 31.98 -9.63
N PHE A 49 -14.19 32.65 -8.77
CA PHE A 49 -14.94 33.84 -9.11
C PHE A 49 -14.04 35.04 -9.43
N ALA A 50 -13.00 35.28 -8.62
CA ALA A 50 -12.00 36.31 -8.90
C ALA A 50 -11.27 36.06 -10.24
N ASP A 51 -10.89 34.79 -10.51
CA ASP A 51 -10.28 34.39 -11.77
C ASP A 51 -11.22 34.63 -12.97
N ALA A 52 -12.49 34.26 -12.82
CA ALA A 52 -13.52 34.47 -13.85
C ALA A 52 -13.80 35.96 -14.12
N MET A 53 -13.57 36.85 -13.14
CA MET A 53 -13.63 38.31 -13.33
C MET A 53 -12.36 38.91 -13.95
N GLY A 54 -11.38 38.07 -14.31
CA GLY A 54 -10.17 38.50 -15.02
C GLY A 54 -9.00 38.86 -14.10
N HIS A 55 -9.07 38.53 -12.81
CA HIS A 55 -7.98 38.75 -11.88
C HIS A 55 -7.15 37.47 -11.71
N PRO A 56 -5.83 37.49 -12.00
CA PRO A 56 -5.00 36.31 -11.79
C PRO A 56 -4.98 35.94 -10.31
N THR A 57 -5.37 34.69 -10.00
CA THR A 57 -5.43 34.21 -8.61
C THR A 57 -4.20 33.41 -8.21
N SER A 58 -3.76 33.56 -6.96
CA SER A 58 -2.67 32.79 -6.38
C SER A 58 -2.96 32.42 -4.94
N GLN A 59 -2.37 31.33 -4.47
CA GLN A 59 -2.37 30.94 -3.07
C GLN A 59 -0.99 31.21 -2.50
N ILE A 60 -0.93 31.84 -1.33
CA ILE A 60 0.31 32.09 -0.60
C ILE A 60 0.55 30.85 0.23
N GLU A 61 1.54 30.04 -0.16
CA GLU A 61 1.90 28.79 0.50
C GLU A 61 3.42 28.74 0.73
N GLY A 62 3.85 28.09 1.81
CA GLY A 62 5.26 27.83 2.12
C GLY A 62 6.09 29.04 2.60
N THR A 63 6.08 30.16 1.88
CA THR A 63 6.70 31.43 2.31
C THR A 63 5.68 32.55 2.22
N PHE A 64 5.47 33.25 3.33
CA PHE A 64 4.55 34.37 3.36
C PHE A 64 5.09 35.57 2.59
N ALA A 65 4.32 36.00 1.58
CA ALA A 65 4.59 37.21 0.83
C ALA A 65 3.27 37.77 0.29
N PRO A 66 2.85 38.97 0.70
CA PRO A 66 1.71 39.65 0.09
C PRO A 66 1.91 39.85 -1.43
N PRO A 67 0.84 39.98 -2.22
CA PRO A 67 0.93 40.19 -3.67
C PRO A 67 1.52 41.58 -4.01
N SER A 68 1.52 41.97 -5.30
CA SER A 68 1.93 43.31 -5.70
C SER A 68 1.15 44.41 -4.97
N SER A 69 1.72 45.61 -4.87
CA SER A 69 1.15 46.71 -4.07
C SER A 69 -0.21 47.24 -4.55
N ASN A 70 -0.71 46.79 -5.70
CA ASN A 70 -2.05 47.07 -6.22
C ASN A 70 -2.99 45.85 -6.17
N GLY A 71 -2.54 44.74 -5.58
CA GLY A 71 -3.30 43.50 -5.48
C GLY A 71 -4.27 43.48 -4.31
N LEU A 72 -5.05 42.39 -4.27
CA LEU A 72 -5.96 42.09 -3.17
C LEU A 72 -5.51 40.80 -2.49
N MET A 73 -5.66 40.71 -1.18
CA MET A 73 -5.38 39.50 -0.41
C MET A 73 -6.58 39.14 0.47
N PHE A 74 -7.06 37.91 0.35
CA PHE A 74 -8.04 37.32 1.27
C PHE A 74 -7.29 36.56 2.38
N VAL A 75 -7.66 36.85 3.62
CA VAL A 75 -7.25 36.09 4.80
C VAL A 75 -8.52 35.53 5.43
N PHE A 76 -8.70 34.22 5.30
CA PHE A 76 -9.73 33.47 5.97
C PHE A 76 -9.20 32.92 7.29
N THR A 77 -10.08 32.61 8.24
CA THR A 77 -9.81 32.27 9.66
C THR A 77 -8.46 31.57 9.88
N PRO A 78 -7.40 32.34 10.23
CA PRO A 78 -6.06 31.79 10.36
C PRO A 78 -6.01 30.73 11.47
N THR A 79 -5.43 29.56 11.18
CA THR A 79 -5.28 28.47 12.16
C THR A 79 -3.91 28.51 12.83
N SER A 80 -2.91 29.04 12.13
CA SER A 80 -1.61 29.38 12.66
C SER A 80 -1.55 30.89 12.89
N PRO A 81 -1.10 31.35 14.07
CA PRO A 81 -1.09 32.77 14.39
C PRO A 81 -0.10 33.51 13.47
N TYR A 82 -0.49 34.70 13.04
CA TYR A 82 0.43 35.60 12.35
C TYR A 82 1.59 35.96 13.28
N SER A 83 2.81 35.99 12.72
CA SER A 83 3.92 36.61 13.44
C SER A 83 3.77 38.13 13.42
N THR A 84 4.41 38.82 14.37
CA THR A 84 4.49 40.28 14.36
C THR A 84 5.09 40.81 13.06
N ASP A 85 6.04 40.08 12.46
CA ASP A 85 6.67 40.47 11.20
C ASP A 85 5.71 40.30 10.01
N ASP A 86 4.98 39.18 9.93
CA ASP A 86 3.99 38.93 8.87
C ASP A 86 2.84 39.96 8.93
N ALA A 87 2.36 40.27 10.14
CA ALA A 87 1.32 41.28 10.33
C ALA A 87 1.82 42.69 9.96
N ASN A 88 3.05 43.05 10.34
CA ASN A 88 3.64 44.34 9.96
C ASN A 88 3.93 44.41 8.44
N GLN A 89 4.36 43.31 7.83
CA GLN A 89 4.56 43.21 6.37
C GLN A 89 3.23 43.43 5.64
N THR A 90 2.16 42.77 6.10
CA THR A 90 0.80 42.95 5.58
C THR A 90 0.34 44.40 5.72
N ALA A 91 0.48 44.99 6.91
CA ALA A 91 0.11 46.39 7.13
C ALA A 91 0.90 47.37 6.26
N ASN A 92 2.20 47.13 6.06
CA ASN A 92 3.04 47.94 5.16
C ASN A 92 2.62 47.81 3.70
N TRP A 93 2.30 46.60 3.24
CA TRP A 93 1.78 46.35 1.90
C TRP A 93 0.46 47.08 1.65
N VAL A 94 -0.50 47.01 2.59
CA VAL A 94 -1.76 47.77 2.50
C VAL A 94 -1.49 49.27 2.44
N ARG A 95 -0.59 49.81 3.28
CA ARG A 95 -0.23 51.25 3.24
C ARG A 95 0.25 51.71 1.86
N GLN A 96 0.90 50.82 1.10
CA GLN A 96 1.43 51.10 -0.23
C GLN A 96 0.39 51.00 -1.36
N GLY A 97 -0.84 50.54 -1.07
CA GLY A 97 -1.93 50.45 -2.04
C GLY A 97 -2.72 49.15 -2.01
N GLY A 98 -2.23 48.13 -1.30
CA GLY A 98 -2.85 46.81 -1.25
C GLY A 98 -4.25 46.83 -0.62
N VAL A 99 -5.09 45.89 -1.01
CA VAL A 99 -6.42 45.70 -0.42
C VAL A 99 -6.47 44.41 0.38
N LEU A 100 -6.64 44.49 1.69
CA LEU A 100 -6.83 43.33 2.55
C LEU A 100 -8.32 43.07 2.77
N VAL A 101 -8.78 41.86 2.50
CA VAL A 101 -10.06 41.34 2.99
C VAL A 101 -9.75 40.32 4.07
N TYR A 102 -9.98 40.72 5.32
CA TYR A 102 -9.71 39.92 6.50
C TYR A 102 -11.02 39.39 7.08
N ALA A 103 -11.28 38.12 6.84
CA ALA A 103 -12.50 37.44 7.27
C ALA A 103 -12.16 36.36 8.29
N SER A 104 -12.48 36.62 9.56
CA SER A 104 -12.19 35.67 10.65
C SER A 104 -13.20 35.81 11.78
N GLU A 105 -13.74 34.69 12.26
CA GLU A 105 -14.64 34.67 13.41
C GLU A 105 -13.95 35.15 14.68
N GLN A 106 -12.76 34.60 14.96
CA GLN A 106 -12.05 34.79 16.23
C GLN A 106 -11.00 35.90 16.15
N GLY A 107 -10.67 36.35 14.93
CA GLY A 107 -9.55 37.23 14.70
C GLY A 107 -8.20 36.52 14.87
N ASP A 108 -7.15 37.32 14.80
CA ASP A 108 -5.76 36.96 15.01
C ASP A 108 -5.14 38.14 15.79
N PRO A 109 -4.47 37.91 16.92
CA PRO A 109 -4.01 38.99 17.79
C PRO A 109 -3.09 40.01 17.11
N GLU A 110 -2.23 39.58 16.18
CA GLU A 110 -1.29 40.47 15.52
C GLU A 110 -1.94 41.25 14.39
N LEU A 111 -2.81 40.62 13.59
CA LEU A 111 -3.62 41.31 12.59
C LEU A 111 -4.59 42.31 13.24
N ASP A 112 -5.30 41.88 14.28
CA ASP A 112 -6.21 42.74 15.04
C ASP A 112 -5.46 43.94 15.63
N ARG A 113 -4.24 43.74 16.15
CA ARG A 113 -3.39 44.82 16.66
C ARG A 113 -2.98 45.82 15.58
N VAL A 114 -2.47 45.36 14.42
CA VAL A 114 -1.95 46.29 13.38
C VAL A 114 -3.07 47.04 12.66
N PHE A 115 -4.27 46.45 12.56
CA PHE A 115 -5.44 47.04 11.92
C PHE A 115 -6.46 47.65 12.90
N SER A 116 -6.14 47.66 14.20
CA SER A 116 -6.99 48.22 15.27
C SER A 116 -8.40 47.61 15.26
N VAL A 117 -8.49 46.30 15.07
CA VAL A 117 -9.74 45.54 15.18
C VAL A 117 -10.03 45.33 16.66
N THR A 118 -11.21 45.76 17.11
CA THR A 118 -11.69 45.50 18.48
C THR A 118 -12.98 44.70 18.39
N ARG A 119 -13.09 43.60 19.13
CA ARG A 119 -14.27 42.72 19.12
C ARG A 119 -14.98 42.75 20.47
N PHE A 120 -16.30 42.55 20.47
CA PHE A 120 -17.14 42.73 21.65
C PHE A 120 -17.02 41.62 22.71
N GLY A 121 -16.32 40.52 22.44
CA GLY A 121 -16.17 39.38 23.35
C GLY A 121 -17.45 38.54 23.52
N SER A 122 -18.47 38.76 22.67
CA SER A 122 -19.75 38.06 22.76
C SER A 122 -20.32 37.73 21.39
N LEU A 123 -20.82 36.50 21.24
CA LEU A 123 -21.45 36.03 20.01
C LEU A 123 -22.91 36.47 19.94
N LEU A 124 -23.35 36.85 18.75
CA LEU A 124 -24.76 37.13 18.45
C LEU A 124 -25.21 36.51 17.14
N GLN A 125 -26.52 36.52 16.90
CA GLN A 125 -27.12 35.98 15.68
C GLN A 125 -26.68 36.77 14.43
N SER A 126 -26.01 36.12 13.49
CA SER A 126 -25.44 36.76 12.27
C SER A 126 -26.02 36.22 10.96
N ARG A 127 -27.05 35.36 11.01
CA ARG A 127 -27.57 34.64 9.83
C ARG A 127 -28.02 35.56 8.69
N VAL A 128 -28.55 36.73 9.01
CA VAL A 128 -28.84 37.80 8.06
C VAL A 128 -28.11 39.04 8.52
N GLN A 129 -27.30 39.61 7.64
CA GLN A 129 -26.57 40.85 7.88
C GLN A 129 -27.07 41.91 6.90
N TYR A 130 -27.32 43.11 7.41
CA TYR A 130 -27.84 44.24 6.65
C TYR A 130 -26.70 45.13 6.22
N ALA A 131 -26.59 45.35 4.92
CA ALA A 131 -25.60 46.23 4.34
C ALA A 131 -26.02 47.69 4.49
N ASN A 132 -25.03 48.58 4.58
CA ASN A 132 -25.26 50.02 4.47
C ASN A 132 -25.04 50.50 3.01
N PRO A 133 -25.38 51.75 2.69
CA PRO A 133 -25.18 52.30 1.34
C PRO A 133 -23.72 52.40 0.86
N ALA A 134 -22.72 52.01 1.67
CA ALA A 134 -21.34 51.96 1.21
C ALA A 134 -21.07 50.75 0.31
N LEU A 135 -21.93 49.72 0.33
CA LEU A 135 -21.92 48.59 -0.58
C LEU A 135 -23.08 48.73 -1.58
N ASP A 136 -22.87 49.46 -2.67
CA ASP A 136 -23.94 49.76 -3.62
C ASP A 136 -24.50 48.49 -4.29
N GLY A 137 -25.81 48.33 -4.23
CA GLY A 137 -26.51 47.14 -4.71
C GLY A 137 -26.45 45.92 -3.81
N VAL A 138 -25.81 46.00 -2.64
CA VAL A 138 -25.90 44.98 -1.58
C VAL A 138 -26.88 45.47 -0.52
N THR A 139 -27.95 44.71 -0.29
CA THR A 139 -28.96 45.03 0.73
C THR A 139 -28.81 44.13 1.94
N THR A 140 -28.66 42.83 1.70
CA THR A 140 -28.50 41.82 2.74
C THR A 140 -27.58 40.71 2.29
N VAL A 141 -26.82 40.16 3.24
CA VAL A 141 -26.03 38.94 3.03
C VAL A 141 -26.42 37.88 4.06
N ALA A 142 -26.30 36.62 3.65
CA ALA A 142 -26.49 35.47 4.52
C ALA A 142 -25.15 35.02 5.11
N GLY A 143 -25.08 34.87 6.44
CA GLY A 143 -23.87 34.44 7.16
C GLY A 143 -24.09 33.19 8.00
N GLY A 144 -23.14 32.91 8.88
CA GLY A 144 -23.21 31.89 9.92
C GLY A 144 -24.35 32.10 10.91
N ASN A 145 -24.51 31.15 11.83
CA ASN A 145 -25.51 31.30 12.89
C ASN A 145 -25.10 32.36 13.92
N LEU A 146 -23.81 32.43 14.22
CA LEU A 146 -23.24 33.30 15.23
C LEU A 146 -21.99 33.99 14.68
N ALA A 147 -21.82 35.26 15.02
CA ALA A 147 -20.57 36.00 14.79
C ALA A 147 -20.31 36.95 15.96
N GLU A 148 -19.04 37.29 16.16
CA GLU A 148 -18.61 38.24 17.18
C GLU A 148 -18.58 39.66 16.57
N PRO A 149 -19.39 40.60 17.08
CA PRO A 149 -19.42 41.95 16.54
C PRO A 149 -18.10 42.69 16.70
N ILE A 150 -17.89 43.65 15.81
CA ILE A 150 -16.73 44.53 15.80
C ILE A 150 -17.12 45.88 16.38
N ASP A 151 -16.31 46.39 17.29
CA ASP A 151 -16.38 47.77 17.76
C ASP A 151 -15.67 48.68 16.77
N VAL A 152 -16.45 49.49 16.07
CA VAL A 152 -16.02 50.26 14.90
C VAL A 152 -15.57 51.65 15.34
N ALA A 153 -14.30 51.96 15.12
CA ALA A 153 -13.70 53.25 15.43
C ALA A 153 -14.15 54.37 14.46
N ALA A 154 -13.89 55.62 14.83
CA ALA A 154 -14.30 56.79 14.03
C ALA A 154 -13.74 56.82 12.59
N GLU A 155 -12.59 56.19 12.35
CA GLU A 155 -11.94 56.10 11.04
C GLU A 155 -12.44 54.91 10.20
N GLN A 156 -13.29 54.07 10.77
CA GLN A 156 -13.81 52.85 10.18
C GLN A 156 -15.28 53.04 9.80
N VAL A 157 -15.68 52.54 8.63
CA VAL A 157 -17.06 52.61 8.16
C VAL A 157 -17.68 51.22 8.25
N ALA A 158 -18.59 51.03 9.20
CA ALA A 158 -19.33 49.77 9.34
C ALA A 158 -20.22 49.50 8.12
N VAL A 159 -19.93 48.43 7.38
CA VAL A 159 -20.60 48.09 6.10
C VAL A 159 -21.66 47.01 6.24
N LEU A 160 -21.51 46.08 7.19
CA LEU A 160 -22.53 45.08 7.53
C LEU A 160 -22.91 45.18 9.01
N ARG A 161 -24.18 44.96 9.32
CA ARG A 161 -24.69 44.93 10.70
C ARG A 161 -25.60 43.74 10.92
N SER A 162 -25.62 43.24 12.15
CA SER A 162 -26.59 42.24 12.58
C SER A 162 -28.01 42.82 12.63
N SER A 163 -29.01 41.97 12.83
CA SER A 163 -30.41 42.41 13.06
C SER A 163 -30.56 43.30 14.30
N GLY A 164 -29.66 43.18 15.28
CA GLY A 164 -29.59 44.06 16.46
C GLY A 164 -28.86 45.38 16.21
N GLY A 165 -28.36 45.63 14.99
CA GLY A 165 -27.68 46.87 14.61
C GLY A 165 -26.19 46.92 14.94
N LEU A 166 -25.62 45.86 15.51
CA LEU A 166 -24.19 45.80 15.83
C LEU A 166 -23.35 45.50 14.58
N PRO A 167 -22.19 46.15 14.39
CA PRO A 167 -21.35 45.94 13.21
C PRO A 167 -20.78 44.52 13.14
N LEU A 168 -20.85 43.92 11.95
CA LEU A 168 -20.25 42.62 11.62
C LEU A 168 -19.17 42.76 10.53
N ALA A 169 -19.07 43.93 9.91
CA ALA A 169 -18.02 44.24 8.97
C ALA A 169 -17.74 45.73 8.94
N TYR A 170 -16.50 46.10 8.62
CA TYR A 170 -16.15 47.48 8.31
C TYR A 170 -15.17 47.58 7.15
N ILE A 171 -15.13 48.75 6.53
CA ILE A 171 -14.09 49.16 5.59
C ILE A 171 -13.34 50.36 6.16
N GLN A 172 -12.02 50.37 6.00
CA GLN A 172 -11.14 51.46 6.41
C GLN A 172 -10.12 51.74 5.32
N LYS A 173 -9.87 53.03 5.07
CA LYS A 173 -8.71 53.45 4.28
C LYS A 173 -7.46 53.36 5.15
N PHE A 174 -6.42 52.68 4.67
CA PHE A 174 -5.19 52.47 5.42
C PHE A 174 -3.99 52.82 4.56
N GLY A 175 -3.46 54.04 4.73
CA GLY A 175 -2.50 54.62 3.79
C GLY A 175 -3.13 54.83 2.41
N SER A 176 -2.51 54.28 1.37
CA SER A 176 -3.03 54.32 0.00
C SER A 176 -3.98 53.16 -0.33
N GLY A 177 -4.00 52.11 0.49
CA GLY A 177 -4.84 50.93 0.32
C GLY A 177 -6.07 50.93 1.21
N LYS A 178 -6.69 49.75 1.33
CA LYS A 178 -7.93 49.53 2.08
C LYS A 178 -7.87 48.24 2.88
N VAL A 179 -8.58 48.23 4.00
CA VAL A 179 -8.81 47.03 4.83
C VAL A 179 -10.31 46.84 4.94
N VAL A 180 -10.78 45.65 4.61
CA VAL A 180 -12.14 45.19 4.85
C VAL A 180 -12.06 44.09 5.88
N VAL A 181 -12.72 44.26 7.03
CA VAL A 181 -12.78 43.23 8.06
C VAL A 181 -14.19 42.66 8.13
N LEU A 182 -14.28 41.34 8.16
CA LEU A 182 -15.52 40.57 8.23
C LEU A 182 -15.45 39.66 9.46
N ALA A 183 -16.42 39.80 10.36
CA ALA A 183 -16.56 38.93 11.53
C ALA A 183 -17.10 37.53 11.20
N ASP A 184 -17.64 37.36 9.99
CA ASP A 184 -18.30 36.14 9.55
C ASP A 184 -17.79 35.78 8.14
N PRO A 185 -16.81 34.88 8.02
CA PRO A 185 -16.21 34.50 6.73
C PRO A 185 -17.18 33.73 5.82
N LEU A 186 -18.21 33.10 6.40
CA LEU A 186 -19.18 32.33 5.63
C LEU A 186 -19.90 33.18 4.58
N VAL A 187 -19.97 34.50 4.76
CA VAL A 187 -20.56 35.39 3.73
C VAL A 187 -19.84 35.30 2.38
N LEU A 188 -18.58 34.86 2.35
CA LEU A 188 -17.78 34.69 1.14
C LEU A 188 -17.53 33.21 0.76
N CYS A 189 -18.10 32.25 1.50
CA CYS A 189 -17.85 30.82 1.30
C CYS A 189 -18.77 30.20 0.24
N ASN A 190 -18.33 29.06 -0.33
CA ASN A 190 -18.94 28.34 -1.45
C ASN A 190 -20.47 28.18 -1.31
N GLY A 191 -20.92 27.66 -0.17
CA GLY A 191 -22.33 27.38 0.12
C GLY A 191 -23.17 28.62 0.42
N TYR A 192 -22.60 29.82 0.32
CA TYR A 192 -23.23 31.09 0.65
C TYR A 192 -23.22 32.10 -0.49
N LEU A 193 -22.33 31.97 -1.48
CA LEU A 193 -22.24 32.93 -2.60
C LEU A 193 -23.56 33.07 -3.38
N GLU A 194 -24.36 32.01 -3.49
CA GLU A 194 -25.68 32.04 -4.15
C GLU A 194 -26.82 32.57 -3.27
N LYS A 195 -26.55 32.86 -1.99
CA LYS A 195 -27.57 33.34 -1.05
C LYS A 195 -27.61 34.86 -1.06
N ALA A 196 -28.81 35.43 -1.03
CA ALA A 196 -29.04 36.88 -0.95
C ALA A 196 -28.12 37.65 -1.92
N ASP A 197 -27.42 38.68 -1.44
CA ASP A 197 -26.50 39.49 -2.25
C ASP A 197 -25.02 39.09 -2.05
N ASN A 198 -24.72 37.90 -1.50
CA ASN A 198 -23.35 37.48 -1.16
C ASN A 198 -22.39 37.48 -2.35
N GLY A 199 -22.80 36.89 -3.49
CA GLY A 199 -21.98 36.88 -4.71
C GLY A 199 -21.76 38.29 -5.28
N ARG A 200 -22.75 39.19 -5.14
CA ARG A 200 -22.62 40.60 -5.52
C ARG A 200 -21.61 41.31 -4.61
N MET A 201 -21.68 41.07 -3.31
CA MET A 201 -20.70 41.60 -2.35
C MET A 201 -19.28 41.10 -2.66
N LEU A 202 -19.11 39.82 -2.96
CA LEU A 202 -17.80 39.29 -3.38
C LEU A 202 -17.29 40.02 -4.63
N ALA A 203 -18.15 40.27 -5.62
CA ALA A 203 -17.79 41.04 -6.81
C ALA A 203 -17.34 42.48 -6.47
N ASP A 204 -18.03 43.15 -5.55
CA ASP A 204 -17.65 44.49 -5.10
C ASP A 204 -16.31 44.50 -4.36
N LEU A 205 -16.03 43.48 -3.55
CA LEU A 205 -14.76 43.35 -2.84
C LEU A 205 -13.60 43.14 -3.82
N VAL A 206 -13.76 42.28 -4.82
CA VAL A 206 -12.73 42.08 -5.85
C VAL A 206 -12.57 43.33 -6.72
N GLY A 207 -13.66 44.05 -7.00
CA GLY A 207 -13.64 45.33 -7.70
C GLY A 207 -13.00 46.50 -6.92
N LEU A 208 -12.47 46.28 -5.72
CA LEU A 208 -11.69 47.29 -4.99
C LEU A 208 -10.30 47.52 -5.58
N VAL A 209 -9.82 46.61 -6.42
CA VAL A 209 -8.54 46.71 -7.15
C VAL A 209 -8.79 46.90 -8.64
N ASP A 210 -7.79 47.43 -9.34
CA ASP A 210 -7.88 47.67 -10.78
C ASP A 210 -8.01 46.36 -11.59
N ASP A 211 -8.62 46.44 -12.78
CA ASP A 211 -8.77 45.30 -13.70
C ASP A 211 -7.43 44.57 -13.91
N GLY A 212 -7.43 43.25 -13.73
CA GLY A 212 -6.24 42.41 -13.90
C GLY A 212 -5.22 42.47 -12.76
N ALA A 213 -5.47 43.24 -11.69
CA ALA A 213 -4.65 43.18 -10.48
C ALA A 213 -4.72 41.78 -9.83
N PRO A 214 -3.61 41.27 -9.26
CA PRO A 214 -3.59 39.92 -8.70
C PRO A 214 -4.41 39.82 -7.41
N VAL A 215 -5.07 38.67 -7.25
CA VAL A 215 -5.86 38.33 -6.05
C VAL A 215 -5.21 37.11 -5.38
N ALA A 216 -4.66 37.32 -4.19
CA ALA A 216 -4.02 36.27 -3.40
C ALA A 216 -4.95 35.76 -2.30
N PHE A 217 -4.82 34.48 -1.96
CA PHE A 217 -5.46 33.84 -0.81
C PHE A 217 -4.38 33.34 0.12
N ASP A 218 -4.44 33.74 1.39
CA ASP A 218 -3.49 33.30 2.41
C ASP A 218 -3.79 31.87 2.87
N GLU A 219 -2.99 30.91 2.42
CA GLU A 219 -3.02 29.52 2.89
C GLU A 219 -1.82 29.20 3.78
N TYR A 220 -0.84 30.09 3.86
CA TYR A 220 0.36 29.95 4.69
C TYR A 220 -0.04 29.88 6.17
N HIS A 221 -0.99 30.72 6.60
CA HIS A 221 -1.51 30.71 7.96
C HIS A 221 -2.63 29.69 8.20
N HIS A 222 -3.03 28.89 7.19
CA HIS A 222 -3.87 27.71 7.40
C HIS A 222 -3.10 26.45 7.77
N GLY A 223 -1.77 26.53 7.87
CA GLY A 223 -0.99 25.46 8.44
C GLY A 223 -0.65 24.33 7.46
N LEU A 224 -0.66 24.58 6.15
CA LEU A 224 0.06 23.77 5.15
C LEU A 224 1.59 23.94 5.30
N ILE A 225 2.06 23.88 6.54
CA ILE A 225 3.45 23.71 6.90
C ILE A 225 3.75 22.22 6.63
N LEU A 226 4.94 21.90 6.15
CA LEU A 226 5.44 20.60 5.67
C LEU A 226 5.19 19.34 6.55
N ASN A 227 4.47 19.44 7.68
CA ASN A 227 4.02 18.34 8.54
C ASN A 227 2.77 17.59 8.03
N ASP A 228 2.05 18.11 7.02
CA ASP A 228 0.91 17.38 6.42
C ASP A 228 1.33 16.22 5.50
N PHE A 229 2.65 16.03 5.30
CA PHE A 229 3.23 14.78 4.81
C PHE A 229 3.33 13.69 5.88
N ALA A 230 2.41 13.66 6.85
CA ALA A 230 2.21 12.44 7.63
C ALA A 230 1.88 11.31 6.63
N PRO A 231 2.57 10.16 6.65
CA PRO A 231 2.40 9.06 5.68
C PRO A 231 1.01 8.40 5.69
N GLN A 232 0.05 8.99 6.41
CA GLN A 232 -1.36 8.61 6.50
C GLN A 232 -2.31 9.66 5.90
N ALA A 233 -1.88 10.91 5.69
CA ALA A 233 -2.71 11.98 5.12
C ALA A 233 -3.04 11.71 3.63
N TRP A 234 -2.10 11.16 2.86
CA TRP A 234 -2.35 10.79 1.47
C TRP A 234 -3.43 9.70 1.31
N VAL A 235 -3.62 8.81 2.30
CA VAL A 235 -4.67 7.77 2.26
C VAL A 235 -6.07 8.36 2.37
N ALA A 236 -6.22 9.55 2.96
CA ALA A 236 -7.48 10.27 3.06
C ALA A 236 -7.90 10.97 1.75
N THR A 237 -7.00 11.05 0.76
CA THR A 237 -7.33 11.57 -0.57
C THR A 237 -8.05 10.50 -1.42
N PRO A 238 -8.94 10.89 -2.36
CA PRO A 238 -9.64 9.93 -3.24
C PRO A 238 -8.69 9.00 -4.02
N TRP A 239 -7.51 9.50 -4.42
CA TRP A 239 -6.53 8.72 -5.17
C TRP A 239 -5.68 7.82 -4.26
N GLY A 240 -5.34 8.26 -3.04
CA GLY A 240 -4.65 7.41 -2.06
C GLY A 240 -5.49 6.23 -1.59
N ALA A 241 -6.80 6.46 -1.40
CA ALA A 241 -7.75 5.38 -1.15
C ALA A 241 -7.80 4.39 -2.34
N ALA A 242 -7.78 4.86 -3.58
CA ALA A 242 -7.77 4.00 -4.76
C ALA A 242 -6.49 3.12 -4.85
N ILE A 243 -5.32 3.69 -4.56
CA ILE A 243 -4.04 2.96 -4.52
C ILE A 243 -4.05 1.91 -3.41
N LEU A 244 -4.56 2.26 -2.22
CA LEU A 244 -4.69 1.31 -1.11
C LEU A 244 -5.59 0.12 -1.50
N TRP A 245 -6.74 0.40 -2.11
CA TRP A 245 -7.65 -0.65 -2.59
C TRP A 245 -7.05 -1.53 -3.67
N PHE A 246 -6.26 -0.95 -4.57
CA PHE A 246 -5.51 -1.71 -5.57
C PHE A 246 -4.51 -2.68 -4.90
N LEU A 247 -3.75 -2.22 -3.90
CA LEU A 247 -2.81 -3.06 -3.14
C LEU A 247 -3.54 -4.19 -2.39
N VAL A 248 -4.69 -3.89 -1.76
CA VAL A 248 -5.53 -4.90 -1.11
C VAL A 248 -6.03 -5.94 -2.12
N ALA A 249 -6.48 -5.50 -3.30
CA ALA A 249 -6.95 -6.41 -4.35
C ALA A 249 -5.82 -7.32 -4.87
N VAL A 250 -4.60 -6.78 -5.07
CA VAL A 250 -3.42 -7.56 -5.44
C VAL A 250 -3.07 -8.58 -4.33
N PHE A 251 -3.08 -8.16 -3.07
CA PHE A 251 -2.78 -9.04 -1.93
C PHE A 251 -3.80 -10.17 -1.80
N VAL A 252 -5.10 -9.87 -1.92
CA VAL A 252 -6.17 -10.88 -1.95
C VAL A 252 -6.00 -11.82 -3.15
N GLY A 253 -5.70 -11.28 -4.33
CA GLY A 253 -5.39 -12.06 -5.53
C GLY A 253 -4.24 -13.04 -5.32
N LEU A 254 -3.17 -12.61 -4.66
CA LEU A 254 -2.03 -13.45 -4.32
C LEU A 254 -2.39 -14.52 -3.28
N LEU A 255 -3.18 -14.19 -2.25
CA LEU A 255 -3.68 -15.16 -1.28
C LEU A 255 -4.58 -16.22 -1.92
N LEU A 256 -5.44 -15.81 -2.86
CA LEU A 256 -6.29 -16.74 -3.61
C LEU A 256 -5.47 -17.60 -4.58
N ARG A 257 -4.44 -17.03 -5.22
CA ARG A 257 -3.49 -17.76 -6.08
C ARG A 257 -2.64 -18.76 -5.30
N GLY A 258 -2.34 -18.48 -4.03
CA GLY A 258 -1.58 -19.36 -3.14
C GLY A 258 -2.37 -20.57 -2.59
N ARG A 259 -3.69 -20.58 -2.73
CA ARG A 259 -4.52 -21.74 -2.33
C ARG A 259 -4.65 -22.70 -3.50
N ARG A 260 -4.03 -23.87 -3.38
CA ARG A 260 -4.16 -24.97 -4.35
C ARG A 260 -5.64 -25.30 -4.57
N PHE A 261 -6.16 -24.96 -5.75
CA PHE A 261 -7.47 -25.43 -6.20
C PHE A 261 -7.32 -26.84 -6.76
N GLY A 262 -7.91 -27.81 -6.08
CA GLY A 262 -8.06 -29.17 -6.59
C GLY A 262 -7.65 -30.25 -5.58
N PRO A 263 -8.30 -31.43 -5.62
CA PRO A 263 -7.84 -32.59 -4.86
C PRO A 263 -6.43 -32.98 -5.31
N LEU A 264 -5.57 -33.38 -4.36
CA LEU A 264 -4.26 -33.93 -4.71
C LEU A 264 -4.51 -35.18 -5.56
N ILE A 265 -4.04 -35.18 -6.81
CA ILE A 265 -4.01 -36.38 -7.63
C ILE A 265 -2.97 -37.30 -6.98
N PRO A 266 -3.36 -38.42 -6.37
CA PRO A 266 -2.40 -39.34 -5.79
C PRO A 266 -1.53 -39.88 -6.93
N ARG A 267 -0.20 -39.79 -6.78
CA ARG A 267 0.69 -40.54 -7.68
C ARG A 267 0.32 -42.02 -7.55
N PRO A 268 0.14 -42.75 -8.66
CA PRO A 268 0.02 -44.21 -8.61
C PRO A 268 1.19 -44.76 -7.80
N ALA A 269 0.92 -45.69 -6.89
CA ALA A 269 1.98 -46.34 -6.13
C ALA A 269 2.97 -46.93 -7.13
N GLU A 270 4.25 -46.60 -6.97
CA GLU A 270 5.33 -47.18 -7.75
C GLU A 270 5.30 -48.68 -7.48
N THR A 271 4.90 -49.46 -8.48
CA THR A 271 4.93 -50.93 -8.39
C THR A 271 6.36 -51.32 -8.09
N VAL A 272 6.55 -52.27 -7.15
CA VAL A 272 7.85 -52.83 -6.83
C VAL A 272 8.49 -53.29 -8.15
N ARG A 273 9.51 -52.55 -8.59
CA ARG A 273 10.28 -52.87 -9.80
C ARG A 273 10.74 -54.33 -9.69
N ALA A 274 10.46 -55.09 -10.73
CA ALA A 274 10.94 -56.45 -10.87
C ALA A 274 12.48 -56.44 -10.80
N ASP A 275 13.06 -57.15 -9.83
CA ASP A 275 14.52 -57.29 -9.63
C ASP A 275 15.28 -57.68 -10.92
N ALA A 276 14.58 -58.24 -11.90
CA ALA A 276 15.10 -58.56 -13.22
C ALA A 276 15.52 -57.32 -14.05
N GLU A 277 14.81 -56.18 -13.98
CA GLU A 277 15.20 -54.98 -14.75
C GLU A 277 16.52 -54.41 -14.26
N TRP A 278 16.76 -54.46 -12.95
CA TRP A 278 18.01 -54.00 -12.35
C TRP A 278 19.17 -54.94 -12.72
N ALA A 279 18.96 -56.26 -12.67
CA ALA A 279 19.96 -57.24 -13.09
C ALA A 279 20.32 -57.10 -14.59
N VAL A 280 19.33 -56.85 -15.44
CA VAL A 280 19.53 -56.61 -16.88
C VAL A 280 20.29 -55.30 -17.10
N ALA A 281 19.93 -54.21 -16.41
CA ALA A 281 20.60 -52.92 -16.55
C ALA A 281 22.07 -52.97 -16.08
N VAL A 282 22.35 -53.62 -14.94
CA VAL A 282 23.72 -53.80 -14.44
C VAL A 282 24.52 -54.72 -15.36
N GLY A 283 23.90 -55.79 -15.88
CA GLY A 283 24.52 -56.68 -16.87
C GLY A 283 24.91 -55.94 -18.16
N GLU A 284 24.03 -55.09 -18.69
CA GLU A 284 24.34 -54.25 -19.85
C GLU A 284 25.47 -53.26 -19.57
N LEU A 285 25.48 -52.63 -18.39
CA LEU A 285 26.53 -51.70 -17.99
C LEU A 285 27.91 -52.39 -17.94
N LEU A 286 27.98 -53.57 -17.33
CA LEU A 286 29.22 -54.36 -17.25
C LEU A 286 29.70 -54.83 -18.63
N ARG A 287 28.76 -55.21 -19.52
CA ARG A 287 29.07 -55.54 -20.91
C ARG A 287 29.61 -54.33 -21.68
N ARG A 288 28.95 -53.18 -21.60
CA ARG A 288 29.36 -51.94 -22.30
C ARG A 288 30.70 -51.39 -21.82
N SER A 289 31.01 -51.56 -20.53
CA SER A 289 32.27 -51.10 -19.94
C SER A 289 33.44 -52.06 -20.14
N GLY A 290 33.23 -53.24 -20.73
CA GLY A 290 34.27 -54.25 -20.90
C GLY A 290 34.84 -54.79 -19.57
N ALA A 291 34.11 -54.62 -18.46
CA ALA A 291 34.59 -54.90 -17.10
C ALA A 291 34.58 -56.40 -16.75
N ARG A 292 35.14 -57.25 -17.63
CA ARG A 292 35.07 -58.72 -17.54
C ARG A 292 35.68 -59.26 -16.24
N ALA A 293 36.89 -58.84 -15.90
CA ALA A 293 37.57 -59.29 -14.69
C ALA A 293 36.78 -58.95 -13.40
N LEU A 294 36.14 -57.79 -13.38
CA LEU A 294 35.27 -57.36 -12.28
C LEU A 294 34.02 -58.25 -12.18
N THR A 295 33.36 -58.54 -13.31
CA THR A 295 32.20 -59.43 -13.37
C THR A 295 32.52 -60.82 -12.86
N LEU A 296 33.66 -61.39 -13.28
CA LEU A 296 34.12 -62.71 -12.81
C LEU A 296 34.39 -62.71 -11.30
N GLY A 297 35.08 -61.69 -10.78
CA GLY A 297 35.32 -61.55 -9.33
C GLY A 297 34.02 -61.43 -8.52
N MET A 298 33.03 -60.68 -9.05
CA MET A 298 31.70 -60.57 -8.43
C MET A 298 30.96 -61.91 -8.42
N LEU A 299 31.01 -62.69 -9.51
CA LEU A 299 30.38 -64.01 -9.59
C LEU A 299 31.02 -65.02 -8.65
N ALA A 300 32.35 -65.05 -8.56
CA ALA A 300 33.08 -65.90 -7.62
C ALA A 300 32.69 -65.56 -6.17
N GLY A 301 32.78 -64.29 -5.77
CA GLY A 301 32.41 -63.86 -4.42
C GLY A 301 30.92 -64.02 -4.09
N ALA A 302 30.02 -63.93 -5.07
CA ALA A 302 28.61 -64.26 -4.87
C ALA A 302 28.40 -65.77 -4.65
N SER A 303 29.12 -66.61 -5.38
CA SER A 303 29.05 -68.07 -5.28
C SER A 303 29.63 -68.57 -3.96
N GLU A 304 30.77 -68.02 -3.52
CA GLU A 304 31.33 -68.29 -2.18
C GLU A 304 30.33 -67.94 -1.08
N ARG A 305 29.68 -66.77 -1.16
CA ARG A 305 28.66 -66.35 -0.19
C ARG A 305 27.44 -67.28 -0.18
N ALA A 306 26.96 -67.69 -1.35
CA ALA A 306 25.82 -68.61 -1.45
C ALA A 306 26.16 -70.01 -0.90
N VAL A 307 27.35 -70.53 -1.22
CA VAL A 307 27.85 -71.81 -0.68
C VAL A 307 28.06 -71.71 0.83
N ALA A 308 28.61 -70.61 1.34
CA ALA A 308 28.76 -70.35 2.76
C ALA A 308 27.42 -70.34 3.49
N GLN A 309 26.41 -69.64 2.96
CA GLN A 309 25.05 -69.64 3.51
C GLN A 309 24.44 -71.05 3.52
N ARG A 310 24.55 -71.79 2.42
CA ARG A 310 24.01 -73.15 2.30
C ARG A 310 24.68 -74.15 3.25
N THR A 311 25.98 -73.99 3.48
CA THR A 311 26.76 -74.88 4.37
C THR A 311 26.77 -74.40 5.83
N GLY A 312 26.20 -73.22 6.11
CA GLY A 312 26.26 -72.58 7.43
C GLY A 312 27.67 -72.18 7.86
N LEU A 313 28.57 -71.95 6.89
CA LEU A 313 29.94 -71.52 7.11
C LEU A 313 30.03 -69.99 7.05
N PRO A 314 30.98 -69.36 7.77
CA PRO A 314 31.24 -67.94 7.62
C PRO A 314 31.87 -67.65 6.25
N ALA A 315 31.32 -66.71 5.50
CA ALA A 315 31.85 -66.31 4.19
C ALA A 315 33.16 -65.48 4.26
N GLN A 316 33.48 -64.94 5.44
CA GLN A 316 34.65 -64.12 5.70
C GLN A 316 35.29 -64.52 7.03
N PRO A 317 36.63 -64.49 7.17
CA PRO A 317 37.63 -64.27 6.13
C PRO A 317 37.68 -65.41 5.09
N ARG A 318 38.01 -65.09 3.84
CA ARG A 318 38.05 -66.05 2.71
C ARG A 318 38.87 -67.32 3.01
N ASP A 319 40.03 -67.19 3.64
CA ASP A 319 40.89 -68.35 3.96
C ASP A 319 40.23 -69.29 4.97
N ARG A 320 39.47 -68.75 5.93
CA ARG A 320 38.70 -69.57 6.87
C ARG A 320 37.54 -70.27 6.19
N PHE A 321 36.87 -69.61 5.25
CA PHE A 321 35.81 -70.23 4.44
C PHE A 321 36.37 -71.45 3.69
N TRP A 322 37.46 -71.30 2.95
CA TRP A 322 38.06 -72.40 2.19
C TRP A 322 38.56 -73.54 3.09
N ASN A 323 39.27 -73.23 4.18
CA ASN A 323 39.73 -74.25 5.12
C ASN A 323 38.55 -75.04 5.73
N ALA A 324 37.49 -74.34 6.14
CA ALA A 324 36.30 -74.99 6.67
C ALA A 324 35.56 -75.80 5.59
N LEU A 325 35.47 -75.29 4.36
CA LEU A 325 34.80 -75.99 3.25
C LEU A 325 35.56 -77.27 2.87
N TYR A 326 36.90 -77.23 2.74
CA TYR A 326 37.71 -78.42 2.50
C TYR A 326 37.60 -79.46 3.61
N SER A 327 37.47 -79.03 4.87
CA SER A 327 37.29 -79.96 6.00
C SER A 327 35.89 -80.60 6.06
N ARG A 328 34.84 -79.85 5.68
CA ARG A 328 33.44 -80.24 5.91
C ARG A 328 32.79 -80.89 4.69
N ALA A 329 33.19 -80.48 3.49
CA ALA A 329 32.66 -80.94 2.22
C ALA A 329 33.77 -80.92 1.14
N PRO A 330 34.72 -81.86 1.19
CA PRO A 330 35.91 -81.84 0.33
C PRO A 330 35.58 -81.93 -1.17
N GLU A 331 34.53 -82.67 -1.55
CA GLU A 331 34.09 -82.78 -2.94
C GLU A 331 33.55 -81.45 -3.47
N LEU A 332 32.70 -80.78 -2.68
CA LEU A 332 32.15 -79.45 -3.01
C LEU A 332 33.26 -78.39 -3.06
N ALA A 333 34.25 -78.49 -2.16
CA ALA A 333 35.40 -77.60 -2.15
C ALA A 333 36.24 -77.78 -3.43
N ALA A 334 36.49 -79.02 -3.85
CA ALA A 334 37.21 -79.31 -5.09
C ALA A 334 36.45 -78.80 -6.32
N GLU A 335 35.13 -79.02 -6.37
CA GLU A 335 34.27 -78.58 -7.48
C GLU A 335 34.20 -77.05 -7.59
N LEU A 336 34.04 -76.33 -6.47
CA LEU A 336 34.05 -74.86 -6.44
C LEU A 336 35.42 -74.31 -6.81
N ALA A 337 36.51 -74.90 -6.31
CA ALA A 337 37.87 -74.46 -6.61
C ALA A 337 38.23 -74.69 -8.08
N GLU A 338 37.80 -75.80 -8.67
CA GLU A 338 37.97 -76.06 -10.11
C GLU A 338 37.15 -75.07 -10.94
N ALA A 339 35.90 -74.78 -10.55
CA ALA A 339 35.06 -73.80 -11.22
C ALA A 339 35.65 -72.39 -11.16
N GLU A 340 36.21 -71.96 -10.02
CA GLU A 340 36.90 -70.67 -9.90
C GLU A 340 38.19 -70.63 -10.72
N ARG A 341 39.00 -71.69 -10.73
CA ARG A 341 40.19 -71.75 -11.58
C ARG A 341 39.84 -71.67 -13.06
N ALA A 342 38.80 -72.39 -13.48
CA ALA A 342 38.30 -72.33 -14.85
C ALA A 342 37.78 -70.93 -15.21
N LEU A 343 37.14 -70.24 -14.27
CA LEU A 343 36.65 -68.86 -14.43
C LEU A 343 37.77 -67.90 -14.85
N TYR A 344 38.90 -67.92 -14.13
CA TYR A 344 40.07 -67.07 -14.43
C TYR A 344 40.85 -67.51 -15.68
N GLY A 345 40.65 -68.74 -16.14
CA GLY A 345 41.26 -69.28 -17.37
C GLY A 345 40.42 -69.07 -18.64
N THR A 346 39.22 -68.47 -18.56
CA THR A 346 38.35 -68.28 -19.74
C THR A 346 38.91 -67.21 -20.70
N ALA A 347 39.42 -67.66 -21.86
CA ALA A 347 39.95 -66.80 -22.92
C ALA A 347 38.82 -66.20 -23.79
N ASP A 348 38.73 -64.87 -23.82
CA ASP A 348 38.13 -63.96 -24.81
C ASP A 348 36.66 -64.12 -25.30
N GLY A 349 35.89 -65.16 -24.92
CA GLY A 349 34.50 -65.34 -25.38
C GLY A 349 33.40 -65.02 -24.34
N ASP A 350 32.31 -64.36 -24.76
CA ASP A 350 31.09 -64.17 -23.93
C ASP A 350 30.40 -65.51 -23.60
N ALA A 351 30.49 -66.49 -24.52
CA ALA A 351 29.93 -67.83 -24.33
C ALA A 351 30.64 -68.60 -23.18
N ASP A 352 31.96 -68.48 -23.09
CA ASP A 352 32.74 -69.13 -22.03
C ASP A 352 32.48 -68.51 -20.66
N MET A 353 32.30 -67.19 -20.62
CA MET A 353 31.89 -66.48 -19.41
C MET A 353 30.51 -66.93 -18.93
N LEU A 354 29.55 -67.08 -19.85
CA LEU A 354 28.22 -67.59 -19.52
C LEU A 354 28.27 -69.02 -18.99
N ASN A 355 29.04 -69.90 -19.63
CA ASN A 355 29.22 -71.29 -19.18
C ASN A 355 29.83 -71.35 -17.77
N ALA A 356 30.84 -70.53 -17.50
CA ALA A 356 31.47 -70.47 -16.18
C ALA A 356 30.52 -69.90 -15.11
N ALA A 357 29.75 -68.86 -15.45
CA ALA A 357 28.70 -68.32 -14.58
C ALA A 357 27.61 -69.36 -14.26
N GLN A 358 27.17 -70.13 -15.26
CA GLN A 358 26.19 -71.20 -15.07
C GLN A 358 26.74 -72.36 -14.23
N ARG A 359 28.03 -72.68 -14.35
CA ARG A 359 28.70 -73.70 -13.53
C ARG A 359 28.74 -73.25 -12.07
N LEU A 360 29.21 -72.03 -11.80
CA LEU A 360 29.19 -71.42 -10.47
C LEU A 360 27.78 -71.34 -9.88
N HIS A 361 26.79 -70.94 -10.68
CA HIS A 361 25.40 -70.88 -10.25
C HIS A 361 24.85 -72.25 -9.87
N ARG A 362 25.13 -73.31 -10.65
CA ARG A 362 24.72 -74.69 -10.32
C ARG A 362 25.36 -75.18 -9.02
N ILE A 363 26.63 -74.85 -8.78
CA ILE A 363 27.33 -75.20 -7.54
C ILE A 363 26.74 -74.44 -6.35
N ALA A 364 26.36 -73.18 -6.52
CA ALA A 364 25.76 -72.33 -5.48
C ALA A 364 24.29 -72.70 -5.18
N TYR A 365 23.51 -72.97 -6.23
CA TYR A 365 22.08 -73.27 -6.21
C TYR A 365 21.84 -74.60 -6.95
N PRO A 366 21.96 -75.74 -6.25
CA PRO A 366 21.80 -77.03 -6.88
C PRO A 366 20.31 -77.22 -7.18
N PRO A 367 19.95 -77.85 -8.31
CA PRO A 367 18.56 -78.17 -8.60
C PRO A 367 18.00 -79.03 -7.44
N ALA A 368 16.74 -78.78 -7.08
CA ALA A 368 16.08 -79.58 -6.05
C ALA A 368 16.13 -81.07 -6.43
N PRO A 369 16.43 -81.98 -5.50
CA PRO A 369 16.45 -83.40 -5.81
C PRO A 369 15.08 -83.81 -6.33
N GLU A 370 15.02 -84.39 -7.54
CA GLU A 370 13.80 -84.97 -8.07
C GLU A 370 13.24 -85.94 -7.04
N ARG A 371 12.01 -85.67 -6.57
CA ARG A 371 11.27 -86.64 -5.76
C ARG A 371 11.10 -87.88 -6.63
N ARG A 372 11.93 -88.91 -6.41
CA ARG A 372 11.67 -90.27 -6.89
C ARG A 372 10.23 -90.61 -6.51
N SER A 373 9.36 -90.68 -7.52
CA SER A 373 8.02 -91.25 -7.39
C SER A 373 8.17 -92.65 -6.81
N ARG A 374 7.65 -92.85 -5.60
CA ARG A 374 7.40 -94.17 -5.05
C ARG A 374 6.47 -94.91 -6.01
N GLN A 375 6.91 -96.06 -6.54
CA GLN A 375 6.02 -97.17 -6.82
C GLN A 375 5.97 -98.03 -5.56
#